data_AF-A0A0V1Q1D3-F1
#
_entry.id   AF-A0A0V1Q1D3-F1
#
_cell.length_a   1.000
_cell.length_b   1.000
_cell.length_c   1.000
_cell.angle_alpha   90.00
_cell.angle_beta   90.00
_cell.angle_gamma   90.00
#
_symmetry.space_group_name_H-M   'P 1'
#
loop_
_entity.id
_entity.type
_entity.pdbx_description
1 polymer ?
#
loop_
_entity_poly.entity_id
_entity_poly.type
_entity_poly.pdbx_seq_one_letter_code
_entity_poly.pdbx_strand_id
1 'polypeptide(L)'
;MSSKSGSSASKKKAASTPTSESSTKKVKIPKNYIVRPSTTNSAKSSNKVYINGEILQALEIASGSMVYISKVSGGEAGILGTIYADNDIIDKNIIGVSTSLRCLGGLLLGDRIQIDKYESQPEYASSMDIWIQSDLDDSVKVEGKVSKAVEKLFNEIGIVFPGLKLTNVSIPKMISIMMKKTVKLFVQLRLLIYWARNLWKIHSINCL
;
A
#
# COMPACT_ATOMS: atom_id res chain seq x y z
N MET A 1 60.45 -28.71 -47.13
CA MET A 1 59.98 -29.95 -47.79
C MET A 1 59.21 -30.79 -46.77
N SER A 2 58.20 -31.52 -47.27
CA SER A 2 57.42 -32.60 -46.61
C SER A 2 56.33 -32.26 -45.59
N SER A 3 55.12 -32.42 -46.11
CA SER A 3 53.81 -32.73 -45.54
C SER A 3 53.74 -34.00 -44.68
N LYS A 4 52.75 -34.06 -43.76
CA LYS A 4 51.57 -34.99 -43.77
C LYS A 4 51.23 -35.65 -42.41
N SER A 5 49.96 -35.45 -42.00
CA SER A 5 49.01 -36.31 -41.26
C SER A 5 49.29 -36.87 -39.84
N GLY A 6 48.32 -36.68 -38.93
CA GLY A 6 47.52 -37.81 -38.41
C GLY A 6 47.32 -37.97 -36.88
N SER A 7 46.04 -38.06 -36.47
CA SER A 7 45.46 -38.76 -35.29
C SER A 7 45.61 -38.13 -33.89
N SER A 8 44.49 -37.71 -33.25
CA SER A 8 43.71 -38.37 -32.16
C SER A 8 44.47 -38.42 -30.81
N ALA A 9 43.92 -38.24 -29.60
CA ALA A 9 42.58 -38.24 -29.05
C ALA A 9 42.59 -37.47 -27.69
N SER A 10 41.38 -37.28 -27.13
CA SER A 10 41.12 -37.12 -25.68
C SER A 10 41.28 -35.73 -25.05
N LYS A 11 40.26 -34.87 -25.23
CA LYS A 11 39.85 -33.94 -24.17
C LYS A 11 38.40 -34.22 -23.77
N LYS A 12 38.25 -34.71 -22.53
CA LYS A 12 36.99 -34.84 -21.80
C LYS A 12 36.15 -33.56 -21.97
N LYS A 13 35.03 -33.65 -22.69
CA LYS A 13 33.93 -32.70 -22.52
C LYS A 13 33.29 -33.02 -21.18
N ALA A 14 33.64 -32.23 -20.16
CA ALA A 14 32.82 -32.17 -18.96
C ALA A 14 31.42 -31.72 -19.38
N ALA A 15 30.43 -32.49 -18.94
CA ALA A 15 29.03 -32.23 -19.18
C ALA A 15 28.69 -30.82 -18.69
N SER A 16 28.36 -29.94 -19.63
CA SER A 16 27.59 -28.73 -19.34
C SER A 16 26.20 -29.18 -18.94
N THR A 17 25.95 -29.20 -17.64
CA THR A 17 24.63 -29.26 -17.02
C THR A 17 23.72 -28.25 -17.75
N PRO A 18 22.54 -28.64 -18.26
CA PRO A 18 21.56 -27.66 -18.68
C PRO A 18 20.99 -27.09 -17.38
N THR A 19 21.57 -25.98 -16.91
CA THR A 19 20.88 -25.16 -15.93
C THR A 19 19.66 -24.62 -16.66
N SER A 20 18.51 -25.21 -16.35
CA SER A 20 17.18 -24.80 -16.76
C SER A 20 17.13 -23.27 -16.74
N GLU A 21 17.24 -22.66 -17.92
CA GLU A 21 16.74 -21.31 -18.14
C GLU A 21 15.25 -21.43 -17.89
N SER A 22 14.86 -21.20 -16.64
CA SER A 22 13.48 -21.13 -16.23
C SER A 22 12.84 -20.13 -17.18
N SER A 23 12.04 -20.64 -18.12
CA SER A 23 11.31 -19.83 -19.05
C SER A 23 10.52 -18.83 -18.23
N THR A 24 10.99 -17.59 -18.16
CA THR A 24 10.29 -16.50 -17.49
C THR A 24 9.04 -16.33 -18.32
N LYS A 25 7.95 -17.01 -17.92
CA LYS A 25 6.66 -16.91 -18.57
C LYS A 25 6.39 -15.41 -18.64
N LYS A 26 6.32 -14.85 -19.84
CA LYS A 26 5.96 -13.45 -20.05
C LYS A 26 4.57 -13.27 -19.44
N VAL A 27 4.53 -12.87 -18.17
CA VAL A 27 3.29 -12.63 -17.48
C VAL A 27 2.70 -11.40 -18.15
N LYS A 28 1.48 -11.55 -18.69
CA LYS A 28 0.78 -10.42 -19.30
C LYS A 28 0.45 -9.42 -18.20
N ILE A 29 1.24 -8.34 -18.13
CA ILE A 29 1.07 -7.28 -17.14
C ILE A 29 -0.20 -6.50 -17.51
N PRO A 30 -1.21 -6.45 -16.64
CA PRO A 30 -2.38 -5.61 -16.85
C PRO A 30 -2.00 -4.13 -16.81
N LYS A 31 -2.53 -3.34 -17.74
CA LYS A 31 -2.39 -1.87 -17.67
C LYS A 31 -3.25 -1.25 -16.59
N ASN A 32 -4.41 -1.87 -16.33
CA ASN A 32 -5.43 -1.38 -15.41
C ASN A 32 -5.83 -2.50 -14.46
N TYR A 33 -6.10 -2.14 -13.21
CA TYR A 33 -6.49 -3.03 -12.13
C TYR A 33 -7.89 -2.70 -11.62
N ILE A 34 -8.63 -3.71 -11.17
CA ILE A 34 -9.98 -3.58 -10.63
C ILE A 34 -9.91 -3.57 -9.10
N VAL A 35 -10.42 -2.51 -8.49
CA VAL A 35 -10.44 -2.32 -7.04
C VAL A 35 -11.38 -3.34 -6.38
N ARG A 36 -10.83 -4.10 -5.43
CA ARG A 36 -11.55 -5.02 -4.53
C ARG A 36 -11.20 -4.71 -3.07
N PRO A 37 -12.04 -5.11 -2.10
CA PRO A 37 -11.69 -4.96 -0.70
C PRO A 37 -10.46 -5.79 -0.34
N SER A 38 -9.57 -5.27 0.50
CA SER A 38 -8.50 -6.07 1.08
C SER A 38 -9.06 -7.04 2.13
N THR A 39 -8.42 -8.21 2.24
CA THR A 39 -8.68 -9.21 3.28
C THR A 39 -8.31 -8.69 4.66
N THR A 40 -7.26 -7.86 4.76
CA THR A 40 -6.77 -7.29 6.02
C THR A 40 -7.32 -5.88 6.26
N ASN A 41 -8.18 -5.72 7.27
CA ASN A 41 -8.81 -4.44 7.66
C ASN A 41 -8.39 -3.96 9.06
N SER A 42 -7.08 -3.94 9.31
CA SER A 42 -6.51 -3.39 10.54
C SER A 42 -6.08 -1.93 10.35
N ALA A 43 -5.98 -1.16 11.43
CA ALA A 43 -5.48 0.22 11.35
C ALA A 43 -4.05 0.29 10.78
N LYS A 44 -3.23 -0.76 10.97
CA LYS A 44 -1.86 -0.88 10.44
C LYS A 44 -1.81 -1.19 8.94
N SER A 45 -2.87 -1.79 8.41
CA SER A 45 -3.02 -2.09 6.99
C SER A 45 -3.78 -1.01 6.24
N SER A 46 -4.06 0.13 6.89
CA SER A 46 -4.80 1.25 6.31
C SER A 46 -4.13 1.83 5.07
N ASN A 47 -2.80 1.83 5.00
CA ASN A 47 -2.06 2.31 3.83
C ASN A 47 -1.58 1.18 2.89
N LYS A 48 -1.97 -0.07 3.16
CA LYS A 48 -1.48 -1.23 2.42
C LYS A 48 -2.38 -1.57 1.24
N VAL A 49 -1.74 -1.98 0.17
CA VAL A 49 -2.37 -2.40 -1.08
C VAL A 49 -1.83 -3.76 -1.44
N TYR A 50 -2.71 -4.67 -1.85
CA TYR A 50 -2.38 -6.06 -2.08
C TYR A 50 -2.59 -6.40 -3.55
N ILE A 51 -1.61 -7.07 -4.15
CA ILE A 51 -1.65 -7.52 -5.54
C ILE A 51 -1.08 -8.93 -5.63
N ASN A 52 -1.44 -9.66 -6.69
CA ASN A 52 -0.85 -10.96 -6.97
C ASN A 52 0.70 -10.87 -7.07
N GLY A 53 1.40 -11.80 -6.41
CA GLY A 53 2.86 -11.81 -6.35
C GLY A 53 3.57 -11.93 -7.72
N GLU A 54 2.99 -12.66 -8.68
CA GLU A 54 3.57 -12.77 -10.03
C GLU A 54 3.52 -11.43 -10.77
N ILE A 55 2.46 -10.65 -10.57
CA ILE A 55 2.32 -9.31 -11.16
C ILE A 55 3.26 -8.33 -10.48
N LEU A 56 3.40 -8.40 -9.17
CA LEU A 56 4.33 -7.55 -8.43
C LEU A 56 5.78 -7.74 -8.93
N GLN A 57 6.18 -8.99 -9.13
CA GLN A 57 7.49 -9.33 -9.71
C GLN A 57 7.61 -8.83 -11.16
N ALA A 58 6.57 -9.00 -11.97
CA ALA A 58 6.58 -8.54 -13.36
C ALA A 58 6.59 -7.00 -13.49
N LEU A 59 6.04 -6.27 -12.52
CA LEU A 59 6.11 -4.81 -12.43
C LEU A 59 7.47 -4.31 -11.91
N GLU A 60 8.36 -5.21 -11.47
CA GLU A 60 9.66 -4.88 -10.87
C GLU A 60 9.55 -3.98 -9.63
N ILE A 61 8.44 -4.09 -8.89
CA ILE A 61 8.20 -3.34 -7.66
C ILE A 61 8.46 -4.27 -6.48
N ALA A 62 9.30 -3.87 -5.53
CA ALA A 62 9.52 -4.65 -4.32
C ALA A 62 8.31 -4.54 -3.37
N SER A 63 7.96 -5.62 -2.68
CA SER A 63 6.97 -5.58 -1.61
C SER A 63 7.42 -4.62 -0.51
N GLY A 64 6.54 -3.73 -0.07
CA GLY A 64 6.85 -2.63 0.84
C GLY A 64 7.23 -1.32 0.13
N SER A 65 7.32 -1.29 -1.19
CA SER A 65 7.57 -0.04 -1.94
C SER A 65 6.33 0.85 -1.99
N MET A 66 6.56 2.15 -2.17
CA MET A 66 5.49 3.11 -2.37
C MET A 66 5.03 3.09 -3.84
N VAL A 67 3.73 3.18 -4.03
CA VAL A 67 3.09 3.21 -5.35
C VAL A 67 2.06 4.32 -5.41
N TYR A 68 1.98 4.98 -6.55
CA TYR A 68 0.97 5.97 -6.86
C TYR A 68 -0.22 5.29 -7.54
N ILE A 69 -1.42 5.53 -7.02
CA ILE A 69 -2.65 4.88 -7.44
C ILE A 69 -3.57 5.96 -7.97
N SER A 70 -3.97 5.86 -9.24
CA SER A 70 -4.81 6.86 -9.90
C SER A 70 -5.95 6.19 -10.67
N LYS A 71 -7.07 6.89 -10.84
CA LYS A 71 -8.17 6.42 -11.69
C LYS A 71 -7.81 6.61 -13.16
N VAL A 72 -8.16 5.62 -13.99
CA VAL A 72 -7.88 5.65 -15.43
C VAL A 72 -8.68 6.75 -16.17
N SER A 73 -9.83 7.16 -15.62
CA SER A 73 -10.71 8.15 -16.25
C SER A 73 -10.13 9.55 -16.34
N GLY A 74 -8.99 9.82 -15.69
CA GLY A 74 -8.32 11.12 -15.71
C GLY A 74 -9.10 12.21 -14.94
N GLY A 75 -8.39 13.10 -14.26
CA GLY A 75 -8.97 14.29 -13.63
C GLY A 75 -9.11 14.25 -12.10
N GLU A 76 -8.86 13.12 -11.44
CA GLU A 76 -8.82 13.02 -9.98
C GLU A 76 -7.39 12.86 -9.46
N ALA A 77 -7.10 13.49 -8.32
CA ALA A 77 -5.82 13.31 -7.63
C ALA A 77 -5.70 11.87 -7.14
N GLY A 78 -4.65 11.18 -7.57
CA GLY A 78 -4.31 9.85 -7.07
C GLY A 78 -3.80 9.87 -5.64
N ILE A 79 -3.71 8.68 -5.06
CA ILE A 79 -3.27 8.44 -3.68
C ILE A 79 -1.97 7.65 -3.68
N LEU A 80 -1.16 7.86 -2.65
CA LEU A 80 0.04 7.07 -2.41
C LEU A 80 -0.30 5.90 -1.48
N GLY A 81 0.23 4.72 -1.75
CA GLY A 81 0.04 3.53 -0.92
C GLY A 81 1.30 2.68 -0.88
N THR A 82 1.34 1.72 0.05
CA THR A 82 2.42 0.74 0.14
C THR A 82 1.96 -0.60 -0.41
N ILE A 83 2.64 -1.11 -1.43
CA ILE A 83 2.23 -2.34 -2.11
C ILE A 83 2.82 -3.60 -1.46
N TYR A 84 2.03 -4.66 -1.39
CA TYR A 84 2.42 -5.96 -0.85
C TYR A 84 1.93 -7.07 -1.77
N ALA A 85 2.72 -8.14 -1.86
CA ALA A 85 2.28 -9.36 -2.52
C ALA A 85 1.26 -10.08 -1.64
N ASP A 86 0.17 -10.53 -2.25
CA ASP A 86 -0.81 -11.42 -1.66
C ASP A 86 -1.06 -12.58 -2.63
N ASN A 87 -0.75 -13.80 -2.19
CA ASN A 87 -0.90 -15.01 -2.99
C ASN A 87 -2.34 -15.54 -2.98
N ASP A 88 -3.18 -15.04 -2.08
CA ASP A 88 -4.60 -15.41 -2.02
C ASP A 88 -5.39 -14.76 -3.16
N ILE A 89 -4.85 -13.69 -3.76
CA ILE A 89 -5.42 -13.03 -4.94
C ILE A 89 -5.01 -13.82 -6.19
N ILE A 90 -5.89 -14.71 -6.65
CA ILE A 90 -5.68 -15.55 -7.84
C ILE A 90 -5.69 -14.71 -9.12
N ASP A 91 -6.55 -13.69 -9.18
CA ASP A 91 -6.75 -12.88 -10.38
C ASP A 91 -5.68 -11.81 -10.55
N LYS A 92 -5.02 -11.82 -11.70
CA LYS A 92 -3.94 -10.88 -12.04
C LYS A 92 -4.37 -9.43 -12.21
N ASN A 93 -5.64 -9.22 -12.56
CA ASN A 93 -6.21 -7.88 -12.79
C ASN A 93 -6.83 -7.27 -11.54
N ILE A 94 -6.76 -7.94 -10.38
CA ILE A 94 -7.40 -7.49 -9.15
C ILE A 94 -6.36 -6.86 -8.22
N ILE A 95 -6.78 -5.79 -7.56
CA ILE A 95 -6.02 -5.14 -6.50
C ILE A 95 -6.88 -5.00 -5.25
N GLY A 96 -6.35 -5.50 -4.13
CA GLY A 96 -6.95 -5.39 -2.81
C GLY A 96 -6.59 -4.04 -2.17
N VAL A 97 -7.57 -3.18 -1.95
CA VAL A 97 -7.37 -1.86 -1.35
C VAL A 97 -8.11 -1.77 -0.02
N SER A 98 -7.42 -1.27 1.01
CA SER A 98 -8.02 -1.06 2.33
C SER A 98 -9.18 -0.06 2.26
N THR A 99 -10.12 -0.17 3.19
CA THR A 99 -11.24 0.79 3.27
C THR A 99 -10.76 2.22 3.51
N SER A 100 -9.76 2.43 4.36
CA SER A 100 -9.20 3.76 4.62
C SER A 100 -8.66 4.42 3.35
N LEU A 101 -7.91 3.66 2.55
CA LEU A 101 -7.27 4.16 1.34
C LEU A 101 -8.29 4.37 0.21
N ARG A 102 -9.31 3.49 0.10
CA ARG A 102 -10.43 3.69 -0.82
C ARG A 102 -11.20 4.97 -0.52
N CYS A 103 -11.52 5.22 0.75
CA CYS A 103 -12.25 6.43 1.14
C CYS A 103 -11.42 7.70 0.97
N LEU A 104 -10.09 7.62 1.19
CA LEU A 104 -9.18 8.74 0.96
C LEU A 104 -9.11 9.11 -0.53
N GLY A 105 -8.96 8.12 -1.42
CA GLY A 105 -8.85 8.36 -2.87
C GLY A 105 -10.18 8.38 -3.62
N GLY A 106 -11.32 8.35 -2.92
CA GLY A 106 -12.63 8.28 -3.55
C GLY A 106 -12.80 7.09 -4.50
N LEU A 107 -12.12 5.97 -4.23
CA LEU A 107 -12.14 4.77 -5.06
C LEU A 107 -13.35 3.90 -4.69
N LEU A 108 -14.17 3.57 -5.69
CA LEU A 108 -15.29 2.64 -5.53
C LEU A 108 -14.86 1.21 -5.87
N LEU A 109 -15.60 0.24 -5.33
CA LEU A 109 -15.38 -1.16 -5.66
C LEU A 109 -15.78 -1.41 -7.12
N GLY A 110 -14.88 -2.02 -7.90
CA GLY A 110 -15.07 -2.20 -9.34
C GLY A 110 -14.44 -1.11 -10.21
N ASP A 111 -13.95 -0.02 -9.61
CA ASP A 111 -13.23 1.02 -10.36
C ASP A 111 -11.96 0.46 -11.00
N ARG A 112 -11.62 1.03 -12.17
CA ARG A 112 -10.37 0.74 -12.88
C ARG A 112 -9.32 1.77 -12.51
N ILE A 113 -8.21 1.29 -11.96
CA ILE A 113 -7.09 2.12 -11.51
C ILE A 113 -5.80 1.73 -12.23
N GLN A 114 -4.87 2.67 -12.29
CA GLN A 114 -3.50 2.47 -12.72
C GLN A 114 -2.59 2.55 -11.49
N ILE A 115 -1.51 1.77 -11.51
CA ILE A 115 -0.48 1.76 -10.48
C ILE A 115 0.83 2.18 -11.13
N ASP A 116 1.45 3.23 -10.61
CA ASP A 116 2.76 3.70 -11.03
C ASP A 116 3.74 3.61 -9.86
N LYS A 117 4.99 3.25 -10.15
CA LYS A 117 6.04 3.21 -9.13
C LYS A 117 6.32 4.63 -8.64
N TYR A 118 6.34 4.82 -7.32
CA TYR A 118 6.70 6.09 -6.71
C TYR A 118 8.08 5.97 -6.06
N GLU A 119 9.08 6.60 -6.68
CA GLU A 119 10.48 6.50 -6.24
C GLU A 119 10.89 7.60 -5.27
N SER A 120 10.10 8.67 -5.18
CA SER A 120 10.37 9.77 -4.27
C SER A 120 9.95 9.42 -2.84
N GLN A 121 10.69 9.87 -1.84
CA GLN A 121 10.28 9.76 -0.45
C GLN A 121 9.46 10.99 -0.06
N PRO A 122 8.23 10.83 0.48
CA PRO A 122 7.47 11.95 1.04
C PRO A 122 8.22 12.62 2.20
N GLU A 123 8.01 13.92 2.37
CA GLU A 123 8.55 14.67 3.50
C GLU A 123 7.93 14.19 4.83
N TYR A 124 8.75 14.18 5.89
CA TYR A 124 8.28 13.84 7.22
C TYR A 124 7.38 14.96 7.78
N ALA A 125 6.25 14.57 8.38
CA ALA A 125 5.36 15.52 9.03
C ALA A 125 6.00 16.08 10.31
N SER A 126 6.04 17.40 10.46
CA SER A 126 6.53 18.10 11.66
C SER A 126 5.48 18.21 12.77
N SER A 127 4.22 18.38 12.39
CA SER A 127 3.07 18.44 13.30
C SER A 127 1.84 17.83 12.63
N MET A 128 0.98 17.18 13.41
CA MET A 128 -0.26 16.56 12.95
C MET A 128 -1.37 16.81 13.95
N ASP A 129 -2.49 17.34 13.46
CA ASP A 129 -3.73 17.45 14.22
C ASP A 129 -4.59 16.21 14.00
N ILE A 130 -4.95 15.56 15.10
CA ILE A 130 -5.68 14.30 15.10
C ILE A 130 -6.99 14.50 15.84
N TRP A 131 -8.09 14.16 15.18
CA TRP A 131 -9.39 14.06 15.81
C TRP A 131 -9.69 12.61 16.18
N ILE A 132 -9.99 12.38 17.46
CA ILE A 132 -10.36 11.06 17.95
C ILE A 132 -11.87 11.06 18.15
N GLN A 133 -12.60 10.35 17.28
CA GLN A 133 -14.02 10.11 17.47
C GLN A 133 -14.18 8.87 18.36
N SER A 134 -14.56 9.09 19.61
CA SER A 134 -14.84 8.03 20.57
C SER A 134 -16.32 7.99 20.90
N ASP A 135 -16.89 6.79 20.99
CA ASP A 135 -18.23 6.57 21.57
C ASP A 135 -18.20 6.65 23.12
N LEU A 136 -17.05 7.06 23.70
CA LEU A 136 -16.89 7.31 25.13
C LEU A 136 -17.13 8.80 25.36
N ASP A 137 -18.08 9.11 26.24
CA ASP A 137 -18.46 10.46 26.67
C ASP A 137 -17.25 11.40 26.78
N ASP A 138 -17.21 12.40 25.89
CA ASP A 138 -16.58 13.74 25.86
C ASP A 138 -15.28 14.06 26.63
N SER A 139 -14.52 13.11 27.17
CA SER A 139 -13.27 13.45 27.88
C SER A 139 -12.19 12.38 27.79
N VAL A 140 -11.92 11.84 26.60
CA VAL A 140 -10.65 11.13 26.38
C VAL A 140 -9.53 12.17 26.34
N LYS A 141 -8.96 12.49 27.51
CA LYS A 141 -7.70 13.25 27.57
C LYS A 141 -6.61 12.40 26.93
N VAL A 142 -6.01 12.91 25.85
CA VAL A 142 -4.88 12.29 25.17
C VAL A 142 -3.63 12.53 26.02
N GLU A 143 -3.54 11.84 27.14
CA GLU A 143 -2.42 11.96 28.08
C GLU A 143 -1.84 10.59 28.41
N GLY A 144 -0.53 10.55 28.68
CA GLY A 144 0.18 9.35 29.13
C GLY A 144 0.10 8.17 28.15
N LYS A 145 -0.60 7.11 28.53
CA LYS A 145 -0.65 5.83 27.78
C LYS A 145 -1.39 5.94 26.44
N VAL A 146 -2.35 6.86 26.34
CA VAL A 146 -3.12 7.08 25.11
C VAL A 146 -2.24 7.73 24.05
N SER A 147 -1.47 8.77 24.40
CA SER A 147 -0.52 9.43 23.47
C SER A 147 0.47 8.43 22.88
N LYS A 148 1.11 7.62 23.73
CA LYS A 148 2.07 6.60 23.30
C LYS A 148 1.45 5.55 22.37
N ALA A 149 0.20 5.18 22.60
CA ALA A 149 -0.50 4.22 21.74
C ALA A 149 -0.82 4.82 20.37
N VAL A 150 -1.21 6.10 20.33
CA VAL A 150 -1.46 6.85 19.09
C VAL A 150 -0.16 7.06 18.32
N GLU A 151 0.91 7.48 18.97
CA GLU A 151 2.26 7.60 18.37
C GLU A 151 2.72 6.27 17.76
N LYS A 152 2.60 5.17 18.51
CA LYS A 152 2.93 3.83 18.01
C LYS A 152 2.10 3.46 16.78
N LEU A 153 0.82 3.78 16.78
CA LEU A 153 -0.06 3.50 15.64
C LEU A 153 0.41 4.23 14.39
N PHE A 154 0.70 5.54 14.48
CA PHE A 154 1.15 6.31 13.33
C PHE A 154 2.53 5.88 12.84
N ASN A 155 3.44 5.50 13.74
CA ASN A 155 4.72 4.91 13.39
C ASN A 155 4.57 3.59 12.63
N GLU A 156 3.56 2.78 12.96
CA GLU A 156 3.28 1.52 12.26
C GLU A 156 2.60 1.72 10.89
N ILE A 157 1.86 2.82 10.69
CA ILE A 157 1.21 3.15 9.41
C ILE A 157 2.22 3.74 8.42
N GLY A 158 3.16 4.55 8.90
CA GLY A 158 4.28 5.09 8.13
C GLY A 158 3.94 6.25 7.18
N ILE A 159 2.75 6.27 6.59
CA ILE A 159 2.29 7.36 5.69
C ILE A 159 0.96 7.92 6.18
N VAL A 160 0.87 9.24 6.21
CA VAL A 160 -0.30 9.99 6.69
C VAL A 160 -0.79 10.94 5.61
N PHE A 161 -2.11 11.06 5.52
CA PHE A 161 -2.76 11.99 4.59
C PHE A 161 -3.77 12.87 5.32
N PRO A 162 -3.95 14.11 4.86
CA PRO A 162 -5.10 14.92 5.27
C PRO A 162 -6.40 14.17 4.95
N GLY A 163 -7.30 14.05 5.92
CA GLY A 163 -8.56 13.32 5.78
C GLY A 163 -8.46 11.80 5.96
N LEU A 164 -7.27 11.27 6.29
CA LEU A 164 -7.10 9.85 6.58
C LEU A 164 -8.00 9.43 7.75
N LYS A 165 -8.88 8.46 7.50
CA LYS A 165 -9.73 7.84 8.49
C LYS A 165 -9.23 6.46 8.85
N LEU A 166 -8.91 6.25 10.13
CA LEU A 166 -8.49 4.95 10.64
C LEU A 166 -9.64 4.31 11.41
N THR A 167 -9.93 3.05 11.11
CA THR A 167 -10.96 2.26 11.80
C THR A 167 -10.31 1.15 12.60
N ASN A 168 -10.99 0.65 13.63
CA ASN A 168 -10.55 -0.47 14.48
C ASN A 168 -9.25 -0.19 15.23
N VAL A 169 -9.08 1.05 15.71
CA VAL A 169 -7.95 1.40 16.58
C VAL A 169 -8.26 0.95 18.02
N SER A 170 -7.41 0.09 18.58
CA SER A 170 -7.48 -0.31 19.98
C SER A 170 -6.72 0.70 20.84
N ILE A 171 -7.42 1.67 21.40
CA ILE A 171 -6.85 2.60 22.37
C ILE A 171 -6.91 1.95 23.77
N PRO A 172 -5.78 1.85 24.50
CA PRO A 172 -5.80 1.35 25.87
C PRO A 172 -6.64 2.27 26.75
N LYS A 173 -7.73 1.74 27.32
CA LYS A 173 -8.54 2.44 28.33
C LYS A 173 -7.67 2.75 29.55
N MET A 174 -7.75 3.98 30.09
CA MET A 174 -7.50 4.15 31.53
C MET A 174 -8.59 3.38 32.28
N ILE A 175 -8.19 2.67 33.33
CA ILE A 175 -8.98 1.64 34.02
C ILE A 175 -10.36 2.18 34.41
N SER A 176 -11.39 1.73 33.70
CA SER A 176 -12.58 1.12 34.29
C SER A 176 -13.26 0.27 33.22
N ILE A 177 -13.21 -1.04 33.49
CA ILE A 177 -14.12 -2.13 33.12
C ILE A 177 -14.71 -2.12 31.70
N MET A 178 -14.38 -3.21 30.99
CA MET A 178 -15.03 -3.80 29.81
C MET A 178 -15.57 -2.86 28.73
N MET A 179 -14.96 -2.94 27.55
CA MET A 179 -15.62 -3.29 26.30
C MET A 179 -14.62 -3.02 25.16
N LYS A 180 -14.37 -4.04 24.33
CA LYS A 180 -13.76 -3.86 23.01
C LYS A 180 -14.72 -2.96 22.21
N LYS A 181 -14.30 -1.73 21.92
CA LYS A 181 -15.04 -0.83 21.04
C LYS A 181 -14.11 -0.20 20.03
N THR A 182 -14.62 -0.07 18.82
CA THR A 182 -13.95 0.38 17.61
C THR A 182 -13.85 1.90 17.62
N VAL A 183 -12.64 2.44 17.68
CA VAL A 183 -12.39 3.89 17.56
C VAL A 183 -12.20 4.27 16.09
N LYS A 184 -12.84 5.37 15.66
CA LYS A 184 -12.61 6.01 14.36
C LYS A 184 -11.73 7.25 14.56
N LEU A 185 -10.53 7.26 13.97
CA LEU A 185 -9.65 8.44 13.96
C LEU A 185 -9.86 9.20 12.66
N PHE A 186 -9.89 10.54 12.72
CA PHE A 186 -9.94 11.43 11.56
C PHE A 186 -8.75 12.38 11.64
N VAL A 187 -7.84 12.35 10.67
CA VAL A 187 -6.70 13.28 10.62
C VAL A 187 -7.12 14.50 9.80
N GLN A 188 -7.04 15.71 10.36
CA GLN A 188 -7.36 16.94 9.62
C GLN A 188 -6.13 17.85 9.60
N LEU A 189 -5.33 17.73 8.55
CA LEU A 189 -4.11 18.53 8.39
C LEU A 189 -4.48 19.94 7.92
N ARG A 190 -4.31 20.95 8.78
CA ARG A 190 -4.22 22.36 8.33
C ARG A 190 -2.80 22.64 7.87
N LEU A 191 -2.54 22.39 6.59
CA LEU A 191 -1.35 22.92 5.92
C LEU A 191 -1.54 24.43 5.73
N LEU A 192 -0.79 25.22 6.50
CA LEU A 192 -0.57 26.64 6.23
C LEU A 192 0.33 26.73 4.98
N ILE A 193 -0.34 26.75 3.82
CA ILE A 193 0.00 27.35 2.51
C ILE A 193 1.51 27.36 2.19
N TYR A 194 1.99 26.56 1.20
CA TYR A 194 2.44 27.19 -0.06
C TYR A 194 2.43 26.34 -1.35
N TRP A 195 1.85 25.12 -1.42
CA TRP A 195 1.94 24.31 -2.66
C TRP A 195 0.67 23.68 -3.24
N ALA A 196 -0.52 24.01 -2.77
CA ALA A 196 -1.74 23.41 -3.33
C ALA A 196 -2.91 24.40 -3.38
N ARG A 197 -2.80 25.43 -4.21
CA ARG A 197 -3.93 26.35 -4.44
C ARG A 197 -4.86 25.93 -5.58
N ASN A 198 -4.70 24.73 -6.18
CA ASN A 198 -5.50 24.37 -7.35
C ASN A 198 -6.10 22.96 -7.43
N LEU A 199 -5.98 22.05 -6.44
CA LEU A 199 -6.39 20.65 -6.74
C LEU A 199 -6.95 19.76 -5.62
N TRP A 200 -7.51 20.30 -4.54
CA TRP A 200 -8.17 19.45 -3.53
C TRP A 200 -9.60 19.92 -3.24
N LYS A 201 -10.55 19.50 -4.07
CA LYS A 201 -11.97 19.43 -3.68
C LYS A 201 -12.17 18.12 -2.92
N ILE A 202 -12.10 18.19 -1.60
CA ILE A 202 -12.45 17.08 -0.70
C ILE A 202 -13.97 16.87 -0.84
N HIS A 203 -14.38 15.89 -1.65
CA HIS A 203 -15.73 15.34 -1.54
C HIS A 203 -15.73 14.36 -0.37
N SER A 204 -16.43 14.71 0.71
CA SER A 204 -16.73 13.79 1.79
C SER A 204 -17.72 12.75 1.28
N ILE A 205 -17.21 11.67 0.69
CA ILE A 205 -18.02 10.51 0.32
C ILE A 205 -18.25 9.69 1.59
N ASN A 206 -19.52 9.52 1.96
CA ASN A 206 -19.92 8.55 2.96
C ASN A 206 -19.67 7.15 2.39
N CYS A 207 -18.51 6.57 2.72
CA CYS A 207 -18.25 5.15 2.51
C CYS A 207 -19.18 4.33 3.42
N LEU A 208 -20.11 3.60 2.82
CA LEU A 208 -20.82 2.47 3.43
C LEU A 208 -19.92 1.22 3.45
#